data_AF-A0A356V8N4-F1
#
_entry.id   AF-A0A356V8N4-F1
#
_cell.length_a   1.000
_cell.length_b   1.000
_cell.length_c   1.000
_cell.angle_alpha   90.00
_cell.angle_beta   90.00
_cell.angle_gamma   90.00
#
_symmetry.space_group_name_H-M   'P 1'
#
loop_
_entity.id
_entity.type
_entity.pdbx_description
1 polymer ?
#
loop_
_entity_poly.entity_id
_entity_poly.type
_entity_poly.pdbx_seq_one_letter_code
_entity_poly.pdbx_strand_id
1 'polypeptide(L)'
;DLQIITQISPAFGFDPDGDAVTRIYETLNADKVGLCFIALGAPKQELFAARGRKVAEKVGFVSIGAGLDFLAGEQKRAPRWVRAIAMEWAWRLLSNPGRLFVRYMRCFGVLPKHIIAALRQRWH
;
A
#
# COMPACT_ATOMS: atom_id res chain seq x y z
N ASP A 1 13.98 -11.81 18.27
CA ASP A 1 14.01 -12.29 16.87
C ASP A 1 12.63 -12.26 16.24
N LEU A 2 12.56 -11.85 14.98
CA LEU A 2 11.31 -11.86 14.20
C LEU A 2 11.11 -13.27 13.63
N GLN A 3 9.99 -13.92 13.96
CA GLN A 3 9.65 -15.23 13.45
C GLN A 3 8.43 -15.13 12.51
N ILE A 4 8.53 -15.78 11.35
CA ILE A 4 7.42 -15.86 10.40
C ILE A 4 6.55 -17.04 10.84
N ILE A 5 5.39 -16.74 11.45
CA ILE A 5 4.47 -17.75 11.97
C ILE A 5 3.60 -18.30 10.84
N THR A 6 3.09 -17.43 9.97
CA THR A 6 2.16 -17.80 8.89
C THR A 6 2.37 -16.92 7.66
N GLN A 7 2.10 -17.48 6.48
CA GLN A 7 2.16 -16.77 5.20
C GLN A 7 0.92 -17.12 4.38
N ILE A 8 0.18 -16.09 3.95
CA ILE A 8 -1.09 -16.25 3.24
C ILE A 8 -0.99 -15.50 1.92
N SER A 9 -1.24 -16.21 0.81
CA SER A 9 -1.31 -15.63 -0.54
C SER A 9 -2.76 -15.75 -1.05
N PRO A 10 -3.56 -14.68 -0.99
CA PRO A 10 -4.94 -14.73 -1.45
C PRO A 10 -5.01 -14.86 -2.98
N ALA A 11 -6.10 -15.48 -3.46
CA ALA A 11 -6.36 -15.59 -4.89
C ALA A 11 -6.49 -14.21 -5.58
N PHE A 12 -6.24 -14.19 -6.89
CA PHE A 12 -6.43 -13.00 -7.70
C PHE A 12 -7.88 -12.50 -7.58
N GLY A 13 -8.06 -11.19 -7.41
CA GLY A 13 -9.37 -10.60 -7.15
C GLY A 13 -9.74 -10.47 -5.68
N PHE A 14 -8.79 -10.63 -4.74
CA PHE A 14 -9.01 -10.47 -3.30
C PHE A 14 -9.97 -9.32 -2.96
N ASP A 15 -11.05 -9.65 -2.26
CA ASP A 15 -12.05 -8.73 -1.77
C ASP A 15 -11.86 -8.53 -0.26
N PRO A 16 -11.46 -7.33 0.21
CA PRO A 16 -11.28 -7.05 1.63
C PRO A 16 -12.57 -7.18 2.46
N ASP A 17 -13.74 -7.14 1.81
CA ASP A 17 -15.04 -7.23 2.47
C ASP A 17 -15.64 -8.64 2.43
N GLY A 18 -15.10 -9.54 1.59
CA GLY A 18 -15.61 -10.90 1.44
C GLY A 18 -15.38 -11.82 2.65
N ASP A 19 -16.16 -12.90 2.72
CA ASP A 19 -16.13 -13.85 3.86
C ASP A 19 -14.79 -14.58 4.01
N ALA A 20 -14.04 -14.71 2.92
CA ALA A 20 -12.69 -15.31 2.94
C ALA A 20 -11.73 -14.54 3.87
N VAL A 21 -11.95 -13.24 4.05
CA VAL A 21 -11.10 -12.37 4.89
C VAL A 21 -11.31 -12.64 6.37
N THR A 22 -12.52 -13.00 6.78
CA THR A 22 -12.82 -13.35 8.17
C THR A 22 -11.98 -14.54 8.63
N ARG A 23 -11.84 -15.56 7.76
CA ARG A 23 -10.99 -16.74 8.04
C ARG A 23 -9.52 -16.38 8.22
N ILE A 24 -9.05 -15.35 7.50
CA ILE A 24 -7.68 -14.85 7.66
C ILE A 24 -7.50 -14.25 9.05
N TYR A 25 -8.45 -13.42 9.53
CA TYR A 25 -8.37 -12.86 10.88
C TYR A 25 -8.44 -13.92 11.98
N GLU A 26 -9.30 -14.93 11.82
CA GLU A 26 -9.37 -16.07 12.74
C GLU A 26 -8.04 -16.80 12.82
N THR A 27 -7.41 -17.05 11.65
CA THR A 27 -6.07 -17.66 11.58
C THR A 27 -5.03 -16.81 12.31
N LEU A 28 -4.98 -15.50 12.03
CA LEU A 28 -4.03 -14.58 12.68
C LEU A 28 -4.20 -14.54 14.20
N ASN A 29 -5.44 -14.61 14.69
CA ASN A 29 -5.75 -14.66 16.12
C ASN A 29 -5.35 -16.01 16.74
N ALA A 30 -5.67 -17.13 16.08
CA ALA A 30 -5.34 -18.47 16.54
C ALA A 30 -3.82 -18.67 16.64
N ASP A 31 -3.09 -18.19 15.64
CA ASP A 31 -1.63 -18.24 15.55
C ASP A 31 -0.93 -17.23 16.48
N LYS A 32 -1.70 -16.41 17.21
CA LYS A 32 -1.21 -15.36 18.11
C LYS A 32 -0.22 -14.41 17.43
N VAL A 33 -0.51 -14.02 16.20
CA VAL A 33 0.34 -13.13 15.41
C VAL A 33 0.40 -11.75 16.09
N GLY A 34 1.61 -11.25 16.33
CA GLY A 34 1.80 -9.88 16.85
C GLY A 34 1.78 -8.80 15.75
N LEU A 35 2.22 -9.15 14.53
CA LEU A 35 2.35 -8.21 13.42
C LEU A 35 2.04 -8.89 12.08
N CYS A 36 1.16 -8.29 11.28
CA CYS A 36 0.76 -8.73 9.95
C CYS A 36 1.21 -7.70 8.91
N PHE A 37 2.10 -8.11 8.00
CA PHE A 37 2.53 -7.30 6.87
C PHE A 37 1.61 -7.56 5.66
N ILE A 38 1.01 -6.50 5.13
CA ILE A 38 0.03 -6.56 4.04
C ILE A 38 0.66 -6.06 2.75
N ALA A 39 0.86 -6.96 1.80
CA ALA A 39 1.39 -6.66 0.47
C ALA A 39 0.26 -6.59 -0.60
N LEU A 40 -0.81 -5.85 -0.30
CA LEU A 40 -1.94 -5.66 -1.23
C LEU A 40 -1.91 -4.25 -1.84
N GLY A 41 -2.51 -4.07 -3.01
CA GLY A 41 -2.67 -2.74 -3.60
C GLY A 41 -3.62 -1.85 -2.78
N ALA A 42 -3.35 -0.55 -2.72
CA ALA A 42 -4.33 0.42 -2.24
C ALA A 42 -5.57 0.45 -3.17
N PRO A 43 -6.80 0.60 -2.64
CA PRO A 43 -7.15 0.85 -1.24
C PRO A 43 -7.37 -0.43 -0.39
N LYS A 44 -7.14 -1.63 -0.96
CA LYS A 44 -7.53 -2.89 -0.34
C LYS A 44 -6.75 -3.18 0.95
N GLN A 45 -5.46 -2.83 0.98
CA GLN A 45 -4.63 -2.99 2.18
C GLN A 45 -5.15 -2.15 3.35
N GLU A 46 -5.60 -0.91 3.10
CA GLU A 46 -6.12 -0.03 4.14
C GLU A 46 -7.45 -0.53 4.68
N LEU A 47 -8.33 -1.01 3.80
CA LEU A 47 -9.62 -1.61 4.19
C LEU A 47 -9.42 -2.89 5.02
N PHE A 48 -8.52 -3.78 4.57
CA PHE A 48 -8.17 -4.99 5.32
C PHE A 48 -7.58 -4.64 6.69
N ALA A 49 -6.61 -3.73 6.77
CA ALA A 49 -6.02 -3.31 8.05
C ALA A 49 -7.07 -2.69 8.99
N ALA A 50 -7.96 -1.84 8.46
CA ALA A 50 -9.00 -1.18 9.24
C ALA A 50 -10.02 -2.15 9.82
N ARG A 51 -10.44 -3.17 9.03
CA ARG A 51 -11.32 -4.23 9.49
C ARG A 51 -10.60 -5.17 10.46
N GLY A 52 -9.38 -5.58 10.13
CA GLY A 52 -8.54 -6.42 10.97
C GLY A 52 -8.31 -5.82 12.36
N ARG A 53 -8.11 -4.50 12.46
CA ARG A 53 -7.98 -3.81 13.76
C ARG A 53 -9.20 -3.97 14.66
N LYS A 54 -10.41 -4.16 14.10
CA LYS A 54 -11.66 -4.37 14.86
C LYS A 54 -11.89 -5.83 15.25
N VAL A 55 -11.34 -6.78 14.49
CA VAL A 55 -11.62 -8.23 14.65
C VAL A 55 -10.44 -8.98 15.29
N ALA A 56 -9.23 -8.55 15.00
CA ALA A 56 -7.97 -9.10 15.48
C ALA A 56 -7.21 -8.04 16.29
N GLU A 57 -7.78 -7.64 17.42
CA GLU A 57 -7.34 -6.49 18.23
C GLU A 57 -5.88 -6.59 18.71
N LYS A 58 -5.35 -7.81 18.85
CA LYS A 58 -3.97 -8.07 19.30
C LYS A 58 -2.94 -8.05 18.17
N VAL A 59 -3.39 -7.98 16.91
CA VAL A 59 -2.54 -8.00 15.73
C VAL A 59 -2.27 -6.57 15.27
N GLY A 60 -1.00 -6.19 15.17
CA GLY A 60 -0.60 -4.97 14.46
C GLY A 60 -0.65 -5.18 12.94
N PHE A 61 -1.15 -4.21 12.17
CA PHE A 61 -1.20 -4.29 10.70
C PHE A 61 -0.26 -3.27 10.06
N VAL A 62 0.57 -3.71 9.11
CA VAL A 62 1.53 -2.86 8.39
C VAL A 62 1.33 -3.01 6.89
N SER A 63 0.74 -1.98 6.28
CA SER A 63 0.54 -1.89 4.83
C SER A 63 1.85 -1.58 4.12
N ILE A 64 2.46 -2.59 3.51
CA ILE A 64 3.72 -2.46 2.76
C ILE A 64 3.49 -2.35 1.25
N GLY A 65 2.28 -2.66 0.77
CA GLY A 65 1.92 -2.67 -0.65
C GLY A 65 2.91 -3.48 -1.48
N ALA A 66 3.27 -2.95 -2.65
CA ALA A 66 4.32 -3.52 -3.51
C ALA A 66 5.75 -3.39 -2.93
N GLY A 67 5.91 -2.96 -1.67
CA GLY A 67 7.20 -2.89 -0.98
C GLY A 67 7.91 -4.25 -0.92
N LEU A 68 7.15 -5.34 -0.88
CA LEU A 68 7.70 -6.69 -0.98
C LEU A 68 8.39 -6.94 -2.33
N ASP A 69 7.82 -6.45 -3.45
CA ASP A 69 8.42 -6.58 -4.78
C ASP A 69 9.75 -5.80 -4.90
N PHE A 70 9.89 -4.71 -4.13
CA PHE A 70 11.16 -3.97 -4.03
C PHE A 70 12.22 -4.74 -3.21
N LEU A 71 11.81 -5.49 -2.18
CA LEU A 71 12.69 -6.34 -1.39
C LEU A 71 13.09 -7.61 -2.14
N ALA A 72 12.20 -8.14 -2.99
CA ALA A 72 12.43 -9.27 -3.87
C ALA A 72 13.37 -8.95 -5.06
N GLY A 73 13.77 -7.67 -5.23
CA GLY A 73 14.79 -7.26 -6.20
C GLY A 73 14.29 -7.09 -7.65
N GLU A 74 12.98 -7.24 -7.92
CA GLU A 74 12.46 -7.12 -9.29
C GLU A 74 12.44 -5.68 -9.83
N GLN A 75 12.37 -4.67 -8.96
CA GLN A 75 12.28 -3.28 -9.39
C GLN A 75 13.65 -2.59 -9.49
N LYS A 76 14.06 -2.25 -10.72
CA LYS A 76 15.23 -1.40 -10.98
C LYS A 76 15.01 0.01 -10.43
N ARG A 77 15.67 0.33 -9.31
CA ARG A 77 15.69 1.68 -8.73
C ARG A 77 16.28 2.69 -9.72
N ALA A 78 15.79 3.93 -9.67
CA ALA A 78 16.35 5.01 -10.47
C ALA A 78 17.83 5.29 -10.08
N PRO A 79 18.67 5.76 -11.02
CA PRO A 79 20.02 6.20 -10.72
C PRO A 79 20.07 7.21 -9.56
N ARG A 80 21.19 7.26 -8.83
CA ARG A 80 21.33 8.14 -7.64
C ARG A 80 21.05 9.62 -7.96
N TRP A 81 21.50 10.10 -9.12
CA TRP A 81 21.27 11.50 -9.54
C TRP A 81 19.79 11.80 -9.78
N VAL A 82 19.02 10.86 -10.35
CA VAL A 82 17.56 11.01 -10.57
C VAL A 82 16.81 11.08 -9.24
N ARG A 83 17.25 10.29 -8.25
CA ARG A 83 16.72 10.34 -6.89
C ARG A 83 17.07 11.65 -6.19
N ALA A 84 18.28 12.16 -6.40
CA ALA A 84 18.73 13.42 -5.80
C ALA A 84 17.92 14.63 -6.28
N ILE A 85 17.44 14.61 -7.53
CA ILE A 85 16.56 15.65 -8.07
C ILE A 85 15.06 15.34 -7.88
N ALA A 86 14.71 14.36 -7.06
CA ALA A 86 13.34 13.90 -6.81
C ALA A 86 12.53 13.49 -8.07
N MET A 87 13.20 13.11 -9.17
CA MET A 87 12.56 12.70 -10.43
C MET A 87 12.34 11.18 -10.55
N GLU A 88 12.36 10.46 -9.45
CA GLU A 88 12.13 9.00 -9.47
C GLU A 88 10.74 8.64 -10.03
N TRP A 89 9.74 9.52 -9.83
CA TRP A 89 8.41 9.33 -10.41
C TRP A 89 8.44 9.33 -11.95
N ALA A 90 9.26 10.19 -12.57
CA ALA A 90 9.39 10.29 -14.02
C ALA A 90 10.11 9.07 -14.59
N TRP A 91 11.16 8.60 -13.89
CA TRP A 91 11.81 7.34 -14.22
C TRP A 91 10.85 6.16 -14.19
N ARG A 92 10.03 6.06 -13.13
CA ARG A 92 9.01 5.00 -13.01
C ARG A 92 7.94 5.11 -14.10
N LEU A 93 7.53 6.33 -14.46
CA LEU A 93 6.59 6.57 -15.55
C LEU A 93 7.11 6.02 -16.87
N LEU A 94 8.37 6.31 -17.21
CA LEU A 94 9.00 5.84 -18.45
C LEU A 94 9.10 4.31 -18.50
N SER A 95 9.30 3.65 -17.36
CA SER A 95 9.37 2.19 -17.29
C SER A 95 8.01 1.49 -17.45
N ASN A 96 6.89 2.15 -17.14
CA ASN A 96 5.55 1.57 -17.30
C ASN A 96 4.50 2.66 -17.58
N PRO A 97 4.52 3.25 -18.79
CA PRO A 97 3.75 4.46 -19.10
C PRO A 97 2.25 4.22 -19.07
N GLY A 98 1.76 3.09 -19.59
CA GLY A 98 0.32 2.80 -19.64
C GLY A 98 -0.35 2.77 -18.27
N ARG A 99 0.30 2.16 -17.26
CA ARG A 99 -0.29 2.01 -15.92
C ARG A 99 -0.13 3.27 -15.05
N LEU A 100 1.03 3.93 -15.11
CA LEU A 100 1.35 5.04 -14.21
C LEU A 100 0.87 6.40 -14.72
N PHE A 101 0.75 6.58 -16.04
CA PHE A 101 0.31 7.85 -16.64
C PHE A 101 -1.08 8.26 -16.16
N VAL A 102 -2.05 7.34 -16.22
CA VAL A 102 -3.44 7.58 -15.77
C VAL A 102 -3.46 7.96 -14.29
N ARG A 103 -2.63 7.29 -13.47
CA ARG A 103 -2.55 7.57 -12.04
C ARG A 103 -2.02 8.98 -11.78
N TYR A 104 -0.95 9.38 -12.47
CA TYR A 104 -0.37 10.71 -12.32
C TYR A 104 -1.26 11.82 -12.84
N MET A 105 -1.92 11.64 -13.99
CA MET A 105 -2.89 12.62 -14.50
C MET A 105 -4.03 12.86 -13.51
N ARG A 106 -4.54 11.81 -12.85
CA ARG A 106 -5.54 11.97 -11.79
C ARG A 106 -5.00 12.76 -10.60
N CYS A 107 -3.78 12.48 -10.15
CA CYS A 107 -3.15 13.26 -9.07
C CYS A 107 -2.97 14.74 -9.46
N PHE A 108 -2.48 15.02 -10.66
CA PHE A 108 -2.34 16.38 -11.17
C PHE A 108 -3.68 17.11 -11.28
N GLY A 109 -4.77 16.42 -11.62
CA GLY A 109 -6.12 17.00 -11.63
C GLY A 109 -6.65 17.38 -10.24
N VAL A 110 -6.25 16.67 -9.18
CA VAL A 110 -6.72 16.91 -7.80
C VAL A 110 -5.88 17.98 -7.09
N LEU A 111 -4.62 18.16 -7.48
CA LEU A 111 -3.69 19.12 -6.87
C LEU A 111 -4.18 20.58 -6.85
N PRO A 112 -4.72 21.18 -7.94
CA PRO A 112 -5.20 22.56 -7.92
C PRO A 112 -6.28 22.81 -6.85
N LYS A 113 -7.20 21.85 -6.68
CA LYS A 113 -8.24 21.92 -5.65
C LYS A 113 -7.65 21.98 -4.25
N HIS A 114 -6.63 21.18 -3.97
CA HIS A 114 -5.94 21.19 -2.67
C HIS A 114 -5.07 22.42 -2.47
N ILE A 115 -4.40 22.92 -3.50
CA ILE A 115 -3.60 24.15 -3.44
C ILE A 115 -4.51 25.35 -3.13
N ILE A 116 -5.64 25.48 -3.83
CA ILE A 116 -6.62 26.55 -3.58
C ILE A 116 -7.20 26.44 -2.16
N ALA A 117 -7.55 25.23 -1.72
CA ALA A 117 -8.05 25.00 -0.36
C ALA A 117 -6.99 25.36 0.71
N ALA A 118 -5.74 24.97 0.50
CA ALA A 118 -4.63 25.29 1.40
C ALA A 118 -4.33 26.80 1.45
N LEU A 119 -4.40 27.49 0.30
CA LEU A 119 -4.23 28.94 0.25
C LEU A 119 -5.38 29.68 0.96
N ARG A 120 -6.62 29.20 0.83
CA ARG A 120 -7.78 29.75 1.55
C ARG A 120 -7.69 29.59 3.06
N GLN A 121 -7.14 28.48 3.56
CA GLN A 121 -6.92 28.26 5.00
C GLN A 121 -5.82 29.12 5.61
N ARG A 122 -4.91 29.65 4.79
CA ARG A 122 -3.81 30.52 5.25
C ARG A 122 -4.21 32.00 5.34
N TRP A 123 -5.34 32.37 4.75
CA TRP A 123 -5.87 33.74 4.69
C TRP A 123 -7.11 33.95 5.60
N HIS A 124 -7.46 32.93 6.39
CA HIS A 124 -8.31 33.03 7.58
C HIS A 124 -7.44 32.85 8.82
#